data_AF-A0AAT9LJJ7-F1
#
_entry.id   AF-A0AAT9LJJ7-F1
#
_cell.length_a   1.000
_cell.length_b   1.000
_cell.length_c   1.000
_cell.angle_alpha   90.00
_cell.angle_beta   90.00
_cell.angle_gamma   90.00
#
_symmetry.space_group_name_H-M   'P 1'
#
loop_
_entity.id
_entity.type
_entity.pdbx_description
1 polymer ?
#
loop_
_entity_poly.entity_id
_entity_poly.type
_entity_poly.pdbx_seq_one_letter_code
_entity_poly.pdbx_strand_id
1 'polypeptide(L)'
;MSSSLGYDDIVAQLTAGKDVEITTELTQCTTPQGAAGPAVTGGLHIATFQVVQGKYIAFSDMHQSLTAQNTRITEFIRYHVMPDGAVTLTTTALDAGDKVVSTMELDCKLGKGAYFHWH
;
A
#
# COMPACT_ATOMS: atom_id res chain seq x y z
N MET A 1 10.12 10.26 -21.89
CA MET A 1 11.05 10.54 -20.77
C MET A 1 10.28 10.20 -19.52
N SER A 2 10.60 9.08 -18.86
CA SER A 2 9.92 8.69 -17.61
C SER A 2 10.50 9.57 -16.51
N SER A 3 9.78 10.66 -16.17
CA SER A 3 10.03 11.37 -14.92
C SER A 3 9.81 10.36 -13.79
N SER A 4 10.84 10.11 -12.99
CA SER A 4 10.69 9.31 -11.76
C SER A 4 9.59 9.95 -10.92
N LEU A 5 8.46 9.26 -10.78
CA LEU A 5 7.32 9.76 -10.01
C LEU A 5 7.76 9.92 -8.56
N GLY A 6 7.81 11.17 -8.09
CA GLY A 6 8.21 11.51 -6.73
C GLY A 6 7.00 11.65 -5.81
N TYR A 7 7.27 11.78 -4.51
CA TYR A 7 6.25 12.07 -3.50
C TYR A 7 5.38 13.28 -3.88
N ASP A 8 6.00 14.38 -4.32
CA ASP A 8 5.29 15.61 -4.67
C ASP A 8 4.35 15.43 -5.88
N ASP A 9 4.71 14.59 -6.85
CA ASP A 9 3.85 14.27 -7.98
C ASP A 9 2.59 13.55 -7.51
N ILE A 10 2.74 12.58 -6.59
CA ILE A 10 1.62 11.83 -6.02
C ILE A 10 0.69 12.77 -5.24
N VAL A 11 1.25 13.66 -4.40
CA VAL A 11 0.47 14.69 -3.70
C VAL A 11 -0.30 15.56 -4.69
N ALA A 12 0.37 16.03 -5.75
CA ALA A 12 -0.25 16.89 -6.75
C ALA A 12 -1.42 16.20 -7.45
N GLN A 13 -1.28 14.92 -7.85
CA GLN A 13 -2.36 14.19 -8.52
C GLN A 13 -3.54 13.90 -7.58
N LEU A 14 -3.26 13.38 -6.38
CA LEU A 14 -4.30 13.10 -5.38
C LEU A 14 -5.10 14.35 -5.04
N THR A 15 -4.43 15.48 -4.78
CA THR A 15 -5.10 16.74 -4.42
C THR A 15 -5.77 17.45 -5.60
N ALA A 16 -5.37 17.14 -6.84
CA ALA A 16 -6.08 17.55 -8.04
C ALA A 16 -7.35 16.72 -8.32
N GLY A 17 -7.65 15.71 -7.50
CA GLY A 17 -8.82 14.84 -7.66
C GLY A 17 -8.67 13.81 -8.80
N LYS A 18 -7.43 13.49 -9.18
CA LYS A 18 -7.15 12.43 -10.16
C LYS A 18 -7.46 11.06 -9.58
N ASP A 19 -7.82 10.13 -10.46
CA ASP A 19 -7.85 8.71 -10.10
C ASP A 19 -6.39 8.23 -10.04
N VAL A 20 -5.95 7.87 -8.83
CA VAL A 20 -4.57 7.44 -8.57
C VAL A 20 -4.61 6.00 -8.10
N GLU A 21 -3.84 5.16 -8.77
CA GLU A 21 -3.66 3.75 -8.46
C GLU A 21 -2.26 3.51 -7.89
N ILE A 22 -2.13 2.50 -7.03
CA ILE A 22 -0.86 1.91 -6.66
C ILE A 22 -0.83 0.44 -7.07
N THR A 23 0.28 0.02 -7.68
CA THR A 23 0.67 -1.39 -7.82
C THR A 23 1.84 -1.66 -6.88
N THR A 24 1.75 -2.74 -6.11
CA THR A 24 2.83 -3.23 -5.24
C THR A 24 3.33 -4.59 -5.66
N GLU A 25 4.64 -4.71 -5.86
CA GLU A 25 5.33 -5.99 -6.10
C GLU A 25 6.10 -6.37 -4.83
N LEU A 26 5.51 -7.25 -4.02
CA LEU A 26 6.00 -7.51 -2.66
C LEU A 26 7.36 -8.22 -2.64
N THR A 27 7.73 -8.90 -3.74
CA THR A 27 9.07 -9.49 -3.92
C THR A 27 10.19 -8.46 -3.94
N GLN A 28 9.88 -7.21 -4.29
CA GLN A 28 10.84 -6.11 -4.31
C GLN A 28 10.89 -5.32 -2.99
N CYS A 29 10.00 -5.65 -2.06
CA CYS A 29 9.96 -5.07 -0.71
C CYS A 29 10.67 -5.99 0.29
N THR A 30 10.95 -5.46 1.46
CA THR A 30 11.56 -6.20 2.56
C THR A 30 10.77 -6.06 3.84
N THR A 31 10.74 -7.09 4.68
CA THR A 31 10.35 -6.93 6.09
C THR A 31 11.29 -5.94 6.80
N PRO A 32 10.88 -5.37 7.95
CA PRO A 32 11.77 -4.51 8.73
C PRO A 32 13.09 -5.18 9.17
N GLN A 33 13.13 -6.52 9.19
CA GLN A 33 14.33 -7.31 9.48
C GLN A 33 15.18 -7.62 8.24
N GLY A 34 14.80 -7.11 7.06
CA GLY A 34 15.54 -7.24 5.81
C GLY A 34 15.25 -8.50 4.99
N ALA A 35 14.33 -9.38 5.42
CA ALA A 35 13.92 -10.53 4.61
C ALA A 35 13.03 -10.08 3.44
N ALA A 36 13.16 -10.72 2.27
CA ALA A 36 12.34 -10.42 1.10
C ALA A 36 10.84 -10.67 1.38
N GLY A 37 9.98 -9.83 0.80
CA GLY A 37 8.53 -10.03 0.84
C GLY A 37 8.07 -11.22 -0.01
N PRO A 38 6.80 -11.63 0.14
CA PRO A 38 6.25 -12.79 -0.56
C PRO A 38 6.09 -12.56 -2.07
N ALA A 39 5.94 -13.65 -2.83
CA ALA A 39 5.67 -13.63 -4.27
C ALA A 39 4.23 -13.21 -4.59
N VAL A 40 3.91 -11.94 -4.33
CA VAL A 40 2.59 -11.35 -4.50
C VAL A 40 2.73 -10.01 -5.22
N THR A 41 1.87 -9.80 -6.22
CA THR A 41 1.62 -8.48 -6.81
C THR A 41 0.18 -8.10 -6.50
N GLY A 42 -0.02 -6.93 -5.92
CA GLY A 42 -1.34 -6.38 -5.60
C GLY A 42 -1.49 -4.97 -6.14
N GLY A 43 -2.72 -4.48 -6.22
CA GLY A 43 -2.97 -3.09 -6.58
C GLY A 43 -4.35 -2.63 -6.14
N LEU A 44 -4.51 -1.31 -6.05
CA LEU A 44 -5.77 -0.66 -5.68
C LEU A 44 -5.86 0.76 -6.26
N HIS A 45 -7.10 1.23 -6.43
CA HIS A 45 -7.42 2.64 -6.60
C HIS A 45 -7.51 3.32 -5.23
N ILE A 46 -6.88 4.48 -5.08
CA ILE A 46 -6.84 5.21 -3.81
C ILE A 46 -8.13 6.01 -3.66
N ALA A 47 -9.14 5.40 -3.03
CA ALA A 47 -10.44 6.04 -2.81
C ALA A 47 -10.40 7.16 -1.75
N THR A 48 -9.59 6.99 -0.71
CA THR A 48 -9.46 7.95 0.39
C THR A 48 -8.01 8.06 0.84
N PHE A 49 -7.54 9.27 1.10
CA PHE A 49 -6.17 9.55 1.51
C PHE A 49 -6.09 10.72 2.49
N GLN A 50 -4.97 10.81 3.20
CA GLN A 50 -4.56 11.96 3.99
C GLN A 50 -3.17 12.39 3.54
N VAL A 51 -2.98 13.68 3.29
CA VAL A 51 -1.64 14.27 3.11
C VAL A 51 -1.30 15.04 4.38
N VAL A 52 -0.36 14.52 5.16
CA VAL A 52 0.19 15.25 6.31
C VAL A 52 1.37 16.06 5.79
N GLN A 53 1.16 17.37 5.60
CA GLN A 53 2.11 18.27 4.92
C GLN A 53 3.56 18.09 5.41
N GLY A 54 4.45 17.79 4.46
CA GLY A 54 5.88 17.58 4.70
C GLY A 54 6.24 16.31 5.48
N LYS A 55 5.29 15.42 5.77
CA LYS A 55 5.52 14.22 6.59
C LYS A 55 5.25 12.92 5.85
N TYR A 56 4.04 12.72 5.34
CA TYR A 56 3.67 11.51 4.60
C TYR A 56 2.30 11.64 3.93
N ILE A 57 2.05 10.76 2.96
CA ILE A 57 0.71 10.41 2.47
C ILE A 57 0.29 9.12 3.17
N ALA A 58 -0.91 9.09 3.74
CA ALA A 58 -1.51 7.88 4.30
C ALA A 58 -2.79 7.53 3.54
N PHE A 59 -2.95 6.26 3.21
CA PHE A 59 -4.19 5.72 2.66
C PHE A 59 -4.34 4.26 3.04
N SER A 60 -5.55 3.74 2.90
CA SER A 60 -5.84 2.35 3.23
C SER A 60 -6.95 1.80 2.36
N ASP A 61 -6.98 0.48 2.25
CA ASP A 61 -8.10 -0.28 1.72
C ASP A 61 -8.56 -1.36 2.71
N MET A 62 -9.82 -1.75 2.58
CA MET A 62 -10.39 -2.88 3.30
C MET A 62 -10.78 -3.95 2.28
N HIS A 63 -9.97 -5.01 2.20
CA HIS A 63 -10.20 -6.13 1.31
C HIS A 63 -10.96 -7.25 2.03
N GLN A 64 -12.21 -7.46 1.67
CA GLN A 64 -13.03 -8.56 2.19
C GLN A 64 -12.99 -9.75 1.24
N SER A 65 -12.69 -10.93 1.79
CA SER A 65 -12.62 -12.16 1.01
C SER A 65 -13.04 -13.36 1.86
N LEU A 66 -12.88 -14.56 1.30
CA LEU A 66 -13.10 -15.82 1.96
C LEU A 66 -11.81 -16.63 2.03
N THR A 67 -11.62 -17.36 3.13
CA THR A 67 -10.57 -18.38 3.21
C THR A 67 -10.92 -19.59 2.33
N ALA A 68 -9.98 -20.53 2.18
CA ALA A 68 -10.23 -21.79 1.47
C ALA A 68 -11.38 -22.63 2.07
N GLN A 69 -11.74 -22.39 3.34
CA GLN A 69 -12.87 -23.03 4.02
C GLN A 69 -14.18 -22.23 3.92
N ASN A 70 -14.23 -21.20 3.07
CA ASN A 70 -15.35 -20.27 2.90
C ASN A 70 -15.70 -19.46 4.16
N THR A 71 -14.73 -19.23 5.05
CA THR A 71 -14.91 -18.34 6.19
C THR A 71 -14.54 -16.91 5.79
N ARG A 72 -15.35 -15.93 6.20
CA ARG A 72 -15.06 -14.50 5.97
C ARG A 72 -13.74 -14.10 6.62
N ILE A 73 -12.95 -13.35 5.87
CA ILE A 73 -11.74 -12.67 6.32
C ILE A 73 -11.78 -11.21 5.84
N THR A 74 -11.31 -10.29 6.67
CA THR A 74 -11.18 -8.87 6.31
C THR A 74 -9.73 -8.46 6.49
N GLU A 75 -9.09 -8.02 5.41
CA GLU A 75 -7.72 -7.50 5.44
C GLU A 75 -7.75 -5.97 5.38
N PHE A 76 -7.09 -5.33 6.35
CA PHE A 76 -6.83 -3.90 6.34
C PHE A 76 -5.43 -3.67 5.78
N ILE A 77 -5.37 -3.04 4.61
CA ILE A 77 -4.14 -2.76 3.88
C ILE A 77 -3.86 -1.27 4.05
N ARG A 78 -2.73 -0.92 4.65
CA ARG A 78 -2.39 0.47 5.02
C ARG A 78 -1.05 0.86 4.42
N TYR A 79 -0.99 2.05 3.83
CA TYR A 79 0.19 2.59 3.20
C TYR A 79 0.59 3.91 3.84
N HIS A 80 1.89 4.08 4.07
CA HIS A 80 2.52 5.35 4.35
C HIS A 80 3.60 5.62 3.30
N VAL A 81 3.47 6.72 2.56
CA VAL A 81 4.47 7.19 1.60
C VAL A 81 5.19 8.38 2.19
N MET A 82 6.50 8.26 2.36
CA MET A 82 7.36 9.30 2.92
C MET A 82 7.91 10.22 1.81
N PRO A 83 8.25 11.48 2.11
CA PRO A 83 8.83 12.42 1.15
C PRO A 83 10.12 11.95 0.47
N ASP A 84 10.91 11.10 1.13
CA ASP A 84 12.14 10.50 0.58
C ASP A 84 11.87 9.29 -0.34
N GLY A 85 10.59 8.96 -0.54
CA GLY A 85 10.11 7.86 -1.37
C GLY A 85 10.09 6.51 -0.66
N ALA A 86 10.38 6.43 0.64
CA ALA A 86 10.10 5.21 1.41
C ALA A 86 8.59 4.96 1.46
N VAL A 87 8.18 3.69 1.31
CA VAL A 87 6.78 3.29 1.37
C VAL A 87 6.66 2.14 2.36
N THR A 88 5.94 2.33 3.45
CA THR A 88 5.61 1.26 4.38
C THR A 88 4.21 0.73 4.06
N LEU A 89 4.11 -0.56 3.81
CA LEU A 89 2.87 -1.31 3.65
C LEU A 89 2.65 -2.17 4.90
N THR A 90 1.52 -2.00 5.56
CA THR A 90 1.10 -2.87 6.66
C THR A 90 -0.22 -3.55 6.31
N THR A 91 -0.27 -4.87 6.37
CA THR A 91 -1.53 -5.62 6.31
C THR A 91 -1.88 -6.22 7.65
N THR A 92 -3.18 -6.25 7.96
CA THR A 92 -3.72 -6.88 9.16
C THR A 92 -5.01 -7.58 8.79
N ALA A 93 -5.02 -8.91 8.87
CA ALA A 93 -6.20 -9.69 8.57
C ALA A 93 -6.92 -10.10 9.86
N LEU A 94 -8.24 -9.91 9.86
CA LEU A 94 -9.16 -10.31 10.92
C LEU A 94 -10.08 -11.43 10.43
N ASP A 95 -10.37 -12.41 11.28
CA ASP A 95 -11.43 -13.38 11.04
C ASP A 95 -12.84 -12.78 11.25
N ALA A 96 -13.87 -13.61 11.09
CA ALA A 96 -15.26 -13.20 11.25
C ALA A 96 -15.63 -12.75 12.68
N GLY A 97 -14.81 -13.07 13.69
CA GLY A 97 -14.97 -12.64 15.08
C GLY A 97 -14.03 -11.49 15.46
N ASP A 98 -13.51 -10.76 14.46
CA ASP A 98 -12.57 -9.64 14.60
C ASP A 98 -11.24 -10.00 15.29
N LYS A 99 -10.90 -11.30 15.34
CA LYS A 99 -9.60 -11.75 15.86
C LYS A 99 -8.54 -11.59 14.79
N VAL A 100 -7.40 -11.00 15.17
CA VAL A 100 -6.22 -10.93 14.31
C VAL A 100 -5.72 -12.34 13.97
N VAL A 101 -5.68 -12.67 12.69
CA VAL A 101 -5.17 -13.95 12.18
C VAL A 101 -3.79 -13.83 11.54
N SER A 102 -3.47 -12.67 10.96
CA SER A 102 -2.14 -12.38 10.43
C SER A 102 -1.86 -10.87 10.41
N THR A 103 -0.58 -10.53 10.50
CA THR A 103 -0.07 -9.18 10.30
C THR A 103 1.21 -9.26 9.48
N MET A 104 1.40 -8.30 8.59
CA MET A 104 2.63 -8.17 7.81
C MET A 104 2.99 -6.70 7.68
N GLU A 105 4.28 -6.41 7.74
CA GLU A 105 4.84 -5.10 7.46
C GLU A 105 5.96 -5.26 6.42
N LEU A 106 5.93 -4.41 5.40
CA LEU A 106 6.90 -4.39 4.33
C LEU A 106 7.34 -2.96 4.05
N ASP A 107 8.65 -2.79 3.97
CA ASP A 107 9.33 -1.60 3.49
C ASP A 107 9.58 -1.76 1.98
N CYS A 108 8.91 -0.90 1.22
CA CYS A 108 9.04 -0.73 -0.22
C CYS A 108 9.65 0.65 -0.52
N LYS A 109 9.90 0.94 -1.79
CA LYS A 109 10.30 2.27 -2.25
C LYS A 109 9.56 2.66 -3.53
N LEU A 110 9.30 3.95 -3.71
CA LEU A 110 8.79 4.46 -4.99
C LEU A 110 9.69 4.01 -6.15
N GLY A 111 9.09 3.37 -7.15
CA GLY A 111 9.79 2.80 -8.30
C GLY A 111 10.48 1.45 -8.03
N LYS A 112 10.40 0.92 -6.80
CA LYS A 112 10.93 -0.40 -6.41
C LYS A 112 10.01 -1.06 -5.39
N GLY A 113 9.07 -1.85 -5.89
CA GLY A 113 8.05 -2.52 -5.09
C GLY A 113 6.79 -1.70 -4.83
N ALA A 114 6.82 -0.38 -5.05
CA ALA A 114 5.63 0.48 -5.05
C ALA A 114 5.63 1.40 -6.28
N TYR A 115 4.57 1.32 -7.08
CA TYR A 115 4.43 2.01 -8.36
C TYR A 115 3.09 2.74 -8.40
N PHE A 116 3.11 4.05 -8.66
CA PHE A 116 1.91 4.87 -8.74
C PHE A 116 1.56 5.16 -10.19
N HIS A 117 0.26 5.19 -10.49
CA HIS A 117 -0.29 5.47 -11.81
C HIS A 117 -1.50 6.39 -11.67
N TRP A 118 -1.85 7.15 -12.71
CA TRP A 118 -3.02 8.02 -12.67
C TRP A 118 -3.58 8.31 -14.06
N HIS A 119 -4.86 8.71 -14.10
CA HIS A 119 -5.64 8.96 -15.31
C HIS A 119 -6.35 10.33 -15.25
#